data_AF-A0A926J7B8-F1
#
_entry.id   AF-A0A926J7B8-F1
#
_cell.length_a   1.000
_cell.length_b   1.000
_cell.length_c   1.000
_cell.angle_alpha   90.00
_cell.angle_beta   90.00
_cell.angle_gamma   90.00
#
_symmetry.space_group_name_H-M   'P 1'
#
loop_
_entity.id
_entity.type
_entity.pdbx_description
1 polymer ?
#
loop_
_entity_poly.entity_id
_entity_poly.type
_entity_poly.pdbx_seq_one_letter_code
_entity_poly.pdbx_strand_id
1 'polypeptide(L)'
;MRGRWIAISASIPLAMALLPTVARAQTATVCRDVTTNTGNGASASPGGGSGGTACGAAANAGPDGTALGSGATAGQNGVAIGSQAKAPDFGTAVGADAEATGSASVAIGAQAKATADGSVAIGVNAVADQPFTVSFGAPNFEVRLVNVDDGTAPTDAVNLRQLDTVRSRTRYVEINSAAPAPVASGTDAIAIGGSAMASGSRSVALGDGANAQGANSVAIGPGASATRANQIALGTATSTYQAPGLGSAASAAAQSGPTHFVTGDSAGNLAYSSFGPSDIDALQARTGTLEGQVGLLTRDIRRSYGGVATAIALGGTLLPPDSRLAISFNLANFRGEQAFSVAGVVKLSDHAYANGGFAGSTVKGSTGSRIGVTFGW
;
A
#
# COMPACT_ATOMS: atom_id res chain seq x y z
N MET A 1 51.44 -129.05 37.60
CA MET A 1 52.43 -128.30 38.39
C MET A 1 52.14 -126.80 38.27
N ARG A 2 52.51 -126.06 39.32
CA ARG A 2 52.15 -124.68 39.64
C ARG A 2 52.53 -123.63 38.57
N GLY A 3 51.68 -122.59 38.44
CA GLY A 3 52.07 -121.24 38.86
C GLY A 3 52.27 -120.15 37.80
N ARG A 4 51.56 -119.03 38.07
CA ARG A 4 51.93 -117.60 37.96
C ARG A 4 51.24 -116.73 36.90
N TRP A 5 50.94 -115.53 37.41
CA TRP A 5 50.17 -114.40 36.92
C TRP A 5 50.95 -113.48 35.96
N ILE A 6 50.25 -112.72 35.10
CA ILE A 6 50.11 -111.24 35.08
C ILE A 6 49.56 -110.77 33.72
N ALA A 7 48.71 -109.74 33.80
CA ALA A 7 47.86 -109.11 32.78
C ALA A 7 48.56 -108.50 31.56
N ILE A 8 47.78 -108.22 30.50
CA ILE A 8 47.55 -106.87 29.96
C ILE A 8 46.33 -106.89 29.02
N SER A 9 45.55 -105.82 29.17
CA SER A 9 44.30 -105.41 28.52
C SER A 9 44.37 -105.20 27.01
N ALA A 10 43.28 -105.55 26.30
CA ALA A 10 42.40 -104.62 25.56
C ALA A 10 41.51 -105.41 24.60
N SER A 11 40.20 -105.40 24.85
CA SER A 11 39.18 -105.96 23.95
C SER A 11 38.48 -104.82 23.19
N ILE A 12 38.34 -105.06 21.89
CA ILE A 12 37.77 -104.26 20.79
C ILE A 12 36.23 -104.45 20.78
N PRO A 13 35.43 -103.88 19.84
CA PRO A 13 35.01 -102.50 19.53
C PRO A 13 33.50 -102.27 19.83
N LEU A 14 32.92 -101.10 19.50
CA LEU A 14 31.68 -100.91 18.67
C LEU A 14 31.04 -99.51 18.92
N ALA A 15 30.88 -98.74 17.84
CA ALA A 15 29.88 -97.69 17.50
C ALA A 15 29.30 -96.69 18.54
N MET A 16 28.86 -95.53 18.03
CA MET A 16 28.04 -94.47 18.69
C MET A 16 28.90 -93.45 19.48
N ALA A 17 28.80 -92.12 19.30
CA ALA A 17 27.65 -91.29 19.00
C ALA A 17 28.06 -89.98 18.27
N LEU A 18 27.11 -89.46 17.49
CA LEU A 18 27.09 -88.07 17.07
C LEU A 18 27.21 -87.15 18.29
N LEU A 19 28.06 -86.13 18.20
CA LEU A 19 28.01 -84.96 19.08
C LEU A 19 26.66 -84.25 18.87
N PRO A 20 25.77 -84.15 19.88
CA PRO A 20 24.73 -83.14 19.82
C PRO A 20 25.38 -81.82 20.23
N THR A 21 25.48 -80.91 19.27
CA THR A 21 25.52 -79.47 19.55
C THR A 21 24.32 -79.17 20.44
N VAL A 22 24.57 -78.87 21.72
CA VAL A 22 23.54 -78.33 22.60
C VAL A 22 23.21 -76.93 22.07
N ALA A 23 22.20 -76.85 21.21
CA ALA A 23 21.52 -75.61 20.95
C ALA A 23 20.91 -75.17 22.28
N ARG A 24 21.52 -74.18 22.94
CA ARG A 24 20.85 -73.42 24.00
C ARG A 24 19.62 -72.83 23.35
N ALA A 25 18.44 -73.39 23.64
CA ALA A 25 17.19 -72.72 23.39
C ALA A 25 17.27 -71.40 24.16
N GLN A 26 17.39 -70.27 23.45
CA GLN A 26 17.10 -68.98 24.05
C GLN A 26 15.64 -69.05 24.50
N THR A 27 15.42 -69.23 25.80
CA THR A 27 14.10 -69.05 26.39
C THR A 27 13.70 -67.60 26.13
N ALA A 28 12.80 -67.40 25.16
CA ALA A 28 12.06 -66.15 25.08
C ALA A 28 11.39 -65.95 26.44
N THR A 29 11.70 -64.84 27.12
CA THR A 29 11.04 -64.45 28.36
C THR A 29 9.60 -64.11 28.01
N VAL A 30 8.70 -65.09 28.15
CA VAL A 30 7.25 -64.88 28.02
C VAL A 30 6.74 -64.48 29.40
N CYS A 31 6.12 -63.31 29.53
CA CYS A 31 5.42 -62.91 30.76
C CYS A 31 4.21 -63.85 30.91
N ARG A 32 4.33 -64.91 31.71
CA ARG A 32 3.36 -66.03 31.72
C ARG A 32 2.24 -65.92 32.75
N ASP A 33 2.27 -64.96 33.66
CA ASP A 33 1.19 -64.77 34.64
C ASP A 33 0.99 -63.28 34.99
N VAL A 34 -0.29 -62.88 35.08
CA VAL A 34 -0.80 -61.52 35.42
C VAL A 34 -0.49 -61.13 36.88
N THR A 35 0.14 -62.00 37.66
CA THR A 35 0.61 -61.74 39.03
C THR A 35 2.11 -61.94 39.24
N THR A 36 2.92 -62.01 38.17
CA THR A 36 4.33 -62.44 38.31
C THR A 36 5.37 -61.49 37.74
N ASN A 37 6.41 -61.34 38.56
CA ASN A 37 7.74 -60.89 38.23
C ASN A 37 8.45 -61.92 37.33
N THR A 38 8.66 -61.61 36.06
CA THR A 38 9.43 -62.46 35.15
C THR A 38 10.69 -61.74 34.67
N GLY A 39 11.72 -61.71 35.52
CA GLY A 39 13.05 -61.18 35.22
C GLY A 39 13.99 -61.21 36.43
N ASN A 40 15.30 -61.30 36.20
CA ASN A 40 16.28 -61.19 37.29
C ASN A 40 16.22 -59.77 37.87
N GLY A 41 15.85 -59.64 39.15
CA GLY A 41 15.75 -58.36 39.86
C GLY A 41 14.52 -57.51 39.54
N ALA A 42 13.53 -57.99 38.78
CA ALA A 42 12.27 -57.25 38.66
C ALA A 42 11.51 -57.25 40.00
N SER A 43 10.64 -56.26 40.22
CA SER A 43 9.82 -56.12 41.41
C SER A 43 8.45 -55.59 41.02
N ALA A 44 7.41 -56.39 41.22
CA ALA A 44 6.04 -55.91 41.28
C ALA A 44 5.66 -55.85 42.77
N SER A 45 5.22 -54.70 43.26
CA SER A 45 4.94 -54.53 44.68
C SER A 45 3.86 -55.51 45.16
N PRO A 46 4.11 -56.36 46.17
CA PRO A 46 3.10 -57.20 46.81
C PRO A 46 2.36 -56.47 47.95
N GLY A 47 2.51 -55.15 48.06
CA GLY A 47 1.97 -54.35 49.15
C GLY A 47 0.46 -54.10 49.05
N GLY A 48 -0.34 -55.03 49.59
CA GLY A 48 -1.60 -54.73 50.28
C GLY A 48 -2.67 -53.96 49.51
N GLY A 49 -2.96 -54.34 48.27
CA GLY A 49 -4.10 -53.81 47.51
C GLY A 49 -3.70 -53.53 46.07
N SER A 50 -3.93 -54.54 45.23
CA SER A 50 -3.76 -54.56 43.76
C SER A 50 -2.32 -54.71 43.22
N GLY A 51 -2.08 -55.85 42.56
CA GLY A 51 -0.77 -56.24 42.05
C GLY A 51 -0.36 -55.50 40.77
N GLY A 52 0.90 -55.11 40.67
CA GLY A 52 1.50 -54.61 39.43
C GLY A 52 2.03 -55.73 38.52
N THR A 53 2.27 -55.42 37.25
CA THR A 53 2.94 -56.31 36.30
C THR A 53 4.36 -55.81 36.03
N ALA A 54 5.38 -56.60 36.36
CA ALA A 54 6.79 -56.26 36.07
C ALA A 54 7.47 -57.39 35.27
N CYS A 55 7.88 -57.10 34.04
CA CYS A 55 8.47 -58.07 33.13
C CYS A 55 9.72 -57.50 32.45
N GLY A 56 10.89 -58.10 32.70
CA GLY A 56 12.20 -57.58 32.26
C GLY A 56 13.21 -57.55 33.41
N ALA A 57 14.50 -57.62 33.12
CA ALA A 57 15.53 -57.51 34.16
C ALA A 57 15.43 -56.13 34.84
N ALA A 58 15.41 -56.10 36.18
CA ALA A 58 15.26 -54.86 36.97
C ALA A 58 14.02 -54.00 36.67
N ALA A 59 12.96 -54.55 36.05
CA ALA A 59 11.70 -53.82 35.86
C ALA A 59 10.99 -53.63 37.21
N ASN A 60 10.49 -52.43 37.51
CA ASN A 60 9.82 -52.11 38.77
C ASN A 60 8.41 -51.55 38.53
N ALA A 61 7.40 -52.19 39.10
CA ALA A 61 6.01 -51.74 39.05
C ALA A 61 5.45 -51.51 40.46
N GLY A 62 4.91 -50.30 40.69
CA GLY A 62 4.10 -49.94 41.84
C GLY A 62 2.72 -50.64 41.84
N PRO A 63 1.87 -50.37 42.85
CA PRO A 63 0.51 -50.91 42.89
C PRO A 63 -0.27 -50.53 41.63
N ASP A 64 -0.96 -51.50 41.03
CA ASP A 64 -1.68 -51.31 39.75
C ASP A 64 -0.83 -50.82 38.55
N GLY A 65 0.51 -50.80 38.68
CA GLY A 65 1.42 -50.36 37.62
C GLY A 65 1.77 -51.46 36.62
N THR A 66 2.15 -51.09 35.40
CA THR A 66 2.68 -52.01 34.38
C THR A 66 4.06 -51.57 33.91
N ALA A 67 5.10 -52.35 34.20
CA ALA A 67 6.47 -52.14 33.75
C ALA A 67 6.94 -53.30 32.84
N LEU A 68 7.16 -53.03 31.56
CA LEU A 68 7.60 -54.01 30.56
C LEU A 68 8.87 -53.53 29.85
N GLY A 69 9.99 -54.21 30.08
CA GLY A 69 11.31 -53.86 29.53
C GLY A 69 12.41 -53.89 30.59
N SER A 70 13.66 -54.03 30.17
CA SER A 70 14.80 -53.97 31.09
C SER A 70 14.85 -52.59 31.77
N GLY A 71 14.84 -52.55 33.10
CA GLY A 71 14.87 -51.31 33.89
C GLY A 71 13.67 -50.38 33.74
N ALA A 72 12.57 -50.84 33.13
CA ALA A 72 11.33 -50.07 33.07
C ALA A 72 10.79 -49.82 34.49
N THR A 73 10.35 -48.59 34.79
CA THR A 73 9.84 -48.21 36.11
C THR A 73 8.47 -47.56 35.98
N ALA A 74 7.44 -48.21 36.52
CA ALA A 74 6.07 -47.71 36.64
C ALA A 74 5.71 -47.44 38.12
N GLY A 75 5.16 -46.27 38.42
CA GLY A 75 4.59 -45.91 39.73
C GLY A 75 3.20 -46.51 39.94
N GLN A 76 2.46 -45.98 40.92
CA GLN A 76 1.07 -46.37 41.17
C GLN A 76 0.20 -46.01 39.94
N ASN A 77 -0.58 -46.98 39.42
CA ASN A 77 -1.38 -46.81 38.20
C ASN A 77 -0.58 -46.33 36.97
N GLY A 78 0.75 -46.46 36.98
CA GLY A 78 1.62 -46.02 35.89
C GLY A 78 1.79 -47.10 34.82
N VAL A 79 2.10 -46.71 33.58
CA VAL A 79 2.43 -47.62 32.49
C VAL A 79 3.80 -47.27 31.93
N ALA A 80 4.77 -48.16 32.03
CA ALA A 80 6.12 -48.01 31.48
C ALA A 80 6.46 -49.19 30.56
N ILE A 81 6.49 -48.97 29.25
CA ILE A 81 6.73 -50.01 28.23
C ILE A 81 7.92 -49.61 27.37
N GLY A 82 9.05 -50.31 27.51
CA GLY A 82 10.30 -50.02 26.82
C GLY A 82 11.49 -50.17 27.78
N SER A 83 12.68 -50.44 27.24
CA SER A 83 13.91 -50.44 28.06
C SER A 83 14.08 -49.06 28.70
N GLN A 84 14.31 -49.01 30.02
CA GLN A 84 14.49 -47.76 30.79
C GLN A 84 13.29 -46.78 30.75
N ALA A 85 12.11 -47.19 30.27
CA ALA A 85 10.92 -46.34 30.29
C ALA A 85 10.56 -45.98 31.74
N LYS A 86 10.21 -44.73 32.01
CA LYS A 86 9.92 -44.22 33.35
C LYS A 86 8.59 -43.47 33.37
N ALA A 87 7.63 -44.05 34.08
CA ALA A 87 6.33 -43.45 34.34
C ALA A 87 6.08 -43.45 35.85
N PRO A 88 6.13 -42.30 36.56
CA PRO A 88 5.73 -42.19 37.96
C PRO A 88 4.21 -42.39 38.10
N ASP A 89 3.66 -42.09 39.28
CA ASP A 89 2.24 -42.29 39.56
C ASP A 89 1.35 -41.60 38.51
N PHE A 90 0.37 -42.35 38.00
CA PHE A 90 -0.55 -41.93 36.93
C PHE A 90 0.09 -41.56 35.58
N GLY A 91 1.40 -41.77 35.40
CA GLY A 91 2.10 -41.49 34.15
C GLY A 91 1.98 -42.64 33.13
N THR A 92 2.14 -42.33 31.85
CA THR A 92 2.26 -43.34 30.78
C THR A 92 3.50 -43.07 29.93
N ALA A 93 4.51 -43.94 29.97
CA ALA A 93 5.72 -43.90 29.17
C ALA A 93 5.82 -45.13 28.25
N VAL A 94 5.80 -44.94 26.93
CA VAL A 94 5.86 -46.01 25.94
C VAL A 94 6.97 -45.72 24.92
N GLY A 95 8.07 -46.46 25.00
CA GLY A 95 9.27 -46.28 24.18
C GLY A 95 10.53 -46.53 25.00
N ALA A 96 11.63 -46.93 24.35
CA ALA A 96 12.93 -47.01 25.03
C ALA A 96 13.32 -45.61 25.53
N ASP A 97 13.70 -45.50 26.82
CA ASP A 97 14.07 -44.25 27.47
C ASP A 97 12.98 -43.16 27.47
N ALA A 98 11.70 -43.53 27.31
CA ALA A 98 10.58 -42.60 27.44
C ALA A 98 10.39 -42.18 28.91
N GLU A 99 10.19 -40.88 29.17
CA GLU A 99 10.08 -40.29 30.50
C GLU A 99 8.79 -39.47 30.64
N ALA A 100 7.80 -40.01 31.35
CA ALA A 100 6.56 -39.30 31.67
C ALA A 100 6.63 -38.73 33.10
N THR A 101 7.66 -37.97 33.44
CA THR A 101 7.94 -37.58 34.84
C THR A 101 7.02 -36.50 35.42
N GLY A 102 6.24 -35.79 34.60
CA GLY A 102 5.21 -34.88 35.08
C GLY A 102 4.02 -35.64 35.69
N SER A 103 3.30 -35.01 36.63
CA SER A 103 2.11 -35.61 37.23
C SER A 103 1.06 -35.89 36.15
N ALA A 104 0.52 -37.12 36.10
CA ALA A 104 -0.46 -37.56 35.08
C ALA A 104 -0.05 -37.27 33.63
N SER A 105 1.26 -37.32 33.35
CA SER A 105 1.80 -37.04 32.01
C SER A 105 1.91 -38.28 31.13
N VAL A 106 2.02 -38.08 29.81
CA VAL A 106 2.05 -39.16 28.83
C VAL A 106 3.23 -38.94 27.87
N ALA A 107 4.17 -39.87 27.80
CA ALA A 107 5.29 -39.87 26.86
C ALA A 107 5.22 -41.11 25.95
N ILE A 108 5.01 -40.92 24.64
CA ILE A 108 4.88 -41.99 23.66
C ILE A 108 5.91 -41.77 22.55
N GLY A 109 6.93 -42.62 22.50
CA GLY A 109 8.06 -42.55 21.57
C GLY A 109 9.38 -42.82 22.29
N ALA A 110 10.36 -43.39 21.59
CA ALA A 110 11.69 -43.56 22.18
C ALA A 110 12.27 -42.18 22.57
N GLN A 111 12.80 -42.05 23.78
CA GLN A 111 13.32 -40.80 24.35
C GLN A 111 12.30 -39.64 24.41
N ALA A 112 10.99 -39.92 24.31
CA ALA A 112 9.95 -38.90 24.52
C ALA A 112 9.96 -38.47 26.00
N LYS A 113 9.81 -37.18 26.28
CA LYS A 113 9.86 -36.60 27.62
C LYS A 113 8.66 -35.70 27.89
N ALA A 114 7.73 -36.16 28.72
CA ALA A 114 6.64 -35.35 29.26
C ALA A 114 6.98 -35.00 30.70
N THR A 115 7.64 -33.86 30.91
CA THR A 115 8.21 -33.46 32.20
C THR A 115 7.30 -32.53 33.01
N ALA A 116 6.30 -31.91 32.35
CA ALA A 116 5.33 -31.04 33.00
C ALA A 116 4.02 -31.75 33.34
N ASP A 117 3.29 -31.21 34.31
CA ASP A 117 2.02 -31.78 34.79
C ASP A 117 0.93 -31.77 33.70
N GLY A 118 0.24 -32.90 33.53
CA GLY A 118 -0.81 -33.08 32.53
C GLY A 118 -0.34 -32.90 31.08
N SER A 119 0.98 -32.97 30.83
CA SER A 119 1.55 -32.84 29.50
C SER A 119 1.61 -34.16 28.74
N VAL A 120 1.58 -34.09 27.41
CA VAL A 120 1.64 -35.24 26.52
C VAL A 120 2.75 -35.02 25.49
N ALA A 121 3.78 -35.87 25.47
CA ALA A 121 4.81 -35.91 24.43
C ALA A 121 4.56 -37.11 23.50
N ILE A 122 4.32 -36.86 22.21
CA ILE A 122 4.05 -37.89 21.20
C ILE A 122 5.08 -37.77 20.08
N GLY A 123 5.98 -38.76 19.97
CA GLY A 123 7.03 -38.81 18.96
C GLY A 123 8.38 -39.18 19.56
N VAL A 124 9.27 -39.73 18.73
CA VAL A 124 10.66 -39.99 19.13
C VAL A 124 11.34 -38.66 19.45
N ASN A 125 11.98 -38.55 20.61
CA ASN A 125 12.58 -37.31 21.14
C ASN A 125 11.59 -36.15 21.39
N ALA A 126 10.28 -36.39 21.38
CA ALA A 126 9.32 -35.32 21.66
C ALA A 126 9.48 -34.80 23.10
N VAL A 127 9.37 -33.49 23.32
CA VAL A 127 9.51 -32.87 24.64
C VAL A 127 8.26 -32.03 24.93
N ALA A 128 7.59 -32.33 26.04
CA ALA A 128 6.48 -31.56 26.58
C ALA A 128 6.86 -31.07 27.98
N ASP A 129 7.35 -29.83 28.06
CA ASP A 129 7.86 -29.17 29.26
C ASP A 129 6.94 -28.04 29.78
N GLN A 130 5.75 -27.89 29.18
CA GLN A 130 4.72 -26.96 29.60
C GLN A 130 3.47 -27.70 30.10
N PRO A 131 2.86 -27.29 31.23
CA PRO A 131 1.67 -27.94 31.76
C PRO A 131 0.48 -27.89 30.79
N PHE A 132 -0.32 -28.97 30.75
CA PHE A 132 -1.53 -29.06 29.93
C PHE A 132 -1.32 -28.85 28.42
N THR A 133 -0.19 -29.32 27.88
CA THR A 133 0.12 -29.25 26.44
C THR A 133 0.30 -30.62 25.83
N VAL A 134 0.05 -30.72 24.52
CA VAL A 134 0.46 -31.86 23.70
C VAL A 134 1.59 -31.41 22.79
N SER A 135 2.78 -31.95 22.97
CA SER A 135 3.92 -31.75 22.08
C SER A 135 4.09 -32.95 21.17
N PHE A 136 4.23 -32.70 19.87
CA PHE A 136 4.46 -33.73 18.86
C PHE A 136 5.95 -33.88 18.49
N GLY A 137 6.85 -33.10 19.12
CA GLY A 137 8.26 -33.03 18.73
C GLY A 137 9.11 -32.22 19.69
N ALA A 138 10.25 -31.75 19.21
CA ALA A 138 11.18 -30.87 19.92
C ALA A 138 11.78 -29.86 18.93
N PRO A 139 12.50 -28.80 19.39
CA PRO A 139 13.15 -27.87 18.47
C PRO A 139 14.08 -28.58 17.47
N ASN A 140 13.88 -28.34 16.18
CA ASN A 140 14.53 -29.03 15.04
C ASN A 140 14.11 -30.50 14.82
N PHE A 141 13.12 -30.98 15.56
CA PHE A 141 12.48 -32.29 15.43
C PHE A 141 10.95 -32.13 15.35
N GLU A 142 10.49 -31.09 14.65
CA GLU A 142 9.07 -30.83 14.47
C GLU A 142 8.41 -31.89 13.58
N VAL A 143 7.22 -32.34 13.97
CA VAL A 143 6.45 -33.33 13.22
C VAL A 143 5.38 -32.64 12.39
N ARG A 144 5.23 -33.08 11.13
CA ARG A 144 4.13 -32.65 10.27
C ARG A 144 2.87 -33.44 10.59
N LEU A 145 1.83 -32.74 11.06
CA LEU A 145 0.48 -33.30 11.18
C LEU A 145 -0.21 -33.24 9.80
N VAL A 146 -0.74 -34.37 9.35
CA VAL A 146 -1.43 -34.52 8.05
C VAL A 146 -2.83 -35.09 8.26
N ASN A 147 -3.71 -34.92 7.26
CA ASN A 147 -5.12 -35.33 7.32
C ASN A 147 -5.92 -34.59 8.41
N VAL A 148 -5.60 -33.32 8.63
CA VAL A 148 -6.38 -32.41 9.48
C VAL A 148 -7.49 -31.79 8.64
N ASP A 149 -8.74 -32.15 8.95
CA ASP A 149 -9.93 -31.57 8.31
C ASP A 149 -10.09 -30.08 8.66
N ASP A 150 -11.01 -29.37 8.00
CA ASP A 150 -11.26 -27.96 8.27
C ASP A 150 -11.82 -27.75 9.68
N GLY A 151 -11.20 -26.86 10.46
CA GLY A 151 -11.71 -26.49 11.77
C GLY A 151 -13.06 -25.75 11.68
N THR A 152 -13.99 -26.10 12.57
CA THR A 152 -15.37 -25.57 12.59
C THR A 152 -15.70 -24.81 13.87
N ALA A 153 -15.06 -25.14 15.00
CA ALA A 153 -15.17 -24.45 16.27
C ALA A 153 -13.99 -23.49 16.50
N PRO A 154 -14.13 -22.46 17.37
CA PRO A 154 -13.05 -21.51 17.68
C PRO A 154 -11.77 -22.13 18.27
N THR A 155 -11.84 -23.38 18.73
CA THR A 155 -10.73 -24.12 19.36
C THR A 155 -10.17 -25.23 18.47
N ASP A 156 -10.68 -25.38 17.25
CA ASP A 156 -10.16 -26.39 16.31
C ASP A 156 -8.83 -25.93 15.71
N ALA A 157 -8.00 -26.89 15.29
CA ALA A 157 -6.81 -26.60 14.52
C ALA A 157 -7.18 -26.05 13.13
N VAL A 158 -6.44 -25.04 12.66
CA VAL A 158 -6.59 -24.49 11.30
C VAL A 158 -5.59 -25.17 10.37
N ASN A 159 -6.05 -25.66 9.22
CA ASN A 159 -5.17 -26.31 8.23
C ASN A 159 -4.72 -25.32 7.12
N LEU A 160 -3.84 -25.78 6.22
CA LEU A 160 -3.27 -24.93 5.17
C LEU A 160 -4.32 -24.40 4.17
N ARG A 161 -5.37 -25.15 3.85
CA ARG A 161 -6.41 -24.67 2.90
C ARG A 161 -7.25 -23.52 3.47
N GLN A 162 -7.52 -23.54 4.77
CA GLN A 162 -8.16 -22.41 5.46
C GLN A 162 -7.23 -21.19 5.47
N LEU A 163 -5.93 -21.37 5.75
CA LEU A 163 -4.94 -20.28 5.67
C LEU A 163 -4.78 -19.73 4.24
N ASP A 164 -4.72 -20.60 3.23
CA ASP A 164 -4.60 -20.19 1.83
C ASP A 164 -5.85 -19.45 1.35
N THR A 165 -7.03 -19.76 1.91
CA THR A 165 -8.25 -18.96 1.69
C THR A 165 -8.06 -17.53 2.18
N VAL A 166 -7.44 -17.33 3.35
CA VAL A 166 -7.11 -15.99 3.87
C VAL A 166 -6.06 -15.32 2.97
N ARG A 167 -4.96 -15.99 2.65
CA ARG A 167 -3.89 -15.44 1.77
C ARG A 167 -4.41 -15.05 0.40
N SER A 168 -5.33 -15.82 -0.17
CA SER A 168 -5.95 -15.50 -1.45
C SER A 168 -6.83 -14.25 -1.36
N ARG A 169 -7.54 -14.06 -0.24
CA ARG A 169 -8.37 -12.86 -0.01
C ARG A 169 -7.52 -11.61 0.22
N THR A 170 -6.30 -11.74 0.74
CA THR A 170 -5.39 -10.62 1.02
C THR A 170 -4.32 -10.38 -0.04
N ARG A 171 -4.39 -11.05 -1.20
CA ARG A 171 -3.35 -11.03 -2.25
C ARG A 171 -2.93 -9.63 -2.71
N TYR A 172 -3.82 -8.65 -2.63
CA TYR A 172 -3.59 -7.29 -3.13
C TYR A 172 -3.00 -6.34 -2.09
N VAL A 173 -2.72 -6.81 -0.87
CA VAL A 173 -2.17 -6.00 0.22
C VAL A 173 -0.85 -6.61 0.68
N GLU A 174 0.24 -5.90 0.41
CA GLU A 174 1.58 -6.19 0.90
C GLU A 174 2.16 -4.92 1.53
N ILE A 175 2.68 -5.03 2.75
CA ILE A 175 3.30 -3.91 3.47
C ILE A 175 4.75 -4.29 3.74
N ASN A 176 5.67 -3.77 2.93
CA ASN A 176 7.10 -3.90 3.16
C ASN A 176 7.60 -2.70 3.98
N SER A 177 7.53 -2.82 5.31
CA SER A 177 8.00 -1.79 6.23
C SER A 177 8.60 -2.39 7.49
N ALA A 178 9.63 -1.74 8.02
CA ALA A 178 10.21 -2.01 9.33
C ALA A 178 9.69 -1.05 10.42
N ALA A 179 8.83 -0.10 10.05
CA ALA A 179 8.25 0.85 10.98
C ALA A 179 7.16 0.19 11.85
N PRO A 180 6.75 0.81 12.97
CA PRO A 180 5.64 0.34 13.79
C PRO A 180 4.36 0.02 13.00
N ALA A 181 3.55 -0.90 13.52
CA ALA A 181 2.27 -1.25 12.90
C ALA A 181 1.34 0.00 12.79
N PRO A 182 0.52 0.09 11.73
CA PRO A 182 -0.46 1.15 11.61
C PRO A 182 -1.49 1.12 12.75
N VAL A 183 -2.04 2.28 13.08
CA VAL A 183 -3.06 2.45 14.12
C VAL A 183 -4.30 3.08 13.53
N ALA A 184 -5.39 2.31 13.45
CA ALA A 184 -6.73 2.80 13.16
C ALA A 184 -7.53 2.85 14.47
N SER A 185 -7.52 4.00 15.15
CA SER A 185 -8.21 4.20 16.43
C SER A 185 -9.56 4.91 16.30
N GLY A 186 -9.80 5.58 15.17
CA GLY A 186 -11.11 6.12 14.84
C GLY A 186 -12.13 5.03 14.55
N THR A 187 -13.40 5.27 14.87
CA THR A 187 -14.49 4.37 14.47
C THR A 187 -14.55 4.28 12.94
N ASP A 188 -14.66 3.05 12.40
CA ASP A 188 -14.65 2.78 10.95
C ASP A 188 -13.42 3.33 10.19
N ALA A 189 -12.28 3.55 10.89
CA ALA A 189 -11.07 4.09 10.29
C ALA A 189 -10.23 3.03 9.56
N ILE A 190 -9.43 3.46 8.60
CA ILE A 190 -8.50 2.62 7.83
C ILE A 190 -7.09 3.20 7.94
N ALA A 191 -6.13 2.40 8.40
CA ALA A 191 -4.72 2.77 8.43
C ALA A 191 -3.88 1.68 7.73
N ILE A 192 -3.16 2.06 6.67
CA ILE A 192 -2.32 1.15 5.86
C ILE A 192 -0.96 1.80 5.63
N GLY A 193 0.11 1.12 6.01
CA GLY A 193 1.49 1.61 5.91
C GLY A 193 2.18 1.68 7.27
N GLY A 194 3.52 1.72 7.27
CA GLY A 194 4.30 1.83 8.49
C GLY A 194 3.95 3.12 9.25
N SER A 195 3.72 3.04 10.57
CA SER A 195 3.33 4.18 11.40
C SER A 195 2.11 5.00 10.92
N ALA A 196 1.29 4.48 10.00
CA ALA A 196 0.11 5.20 9.54
C ALA A 196 -0.89 5.34 10.69
N MET A 197 -1.48 6.52 10.86
CA MET A 197 -2.38 6.83 11.98
C MET A 197 -3.70 7.42 11.47
N ALA A 198 -4.78 6.67 11.67
CA ALA A 198 -6.14 7.09 11.36
C ALA A 198 -6.95 7.20 12.66
N SER A 199 -6.91 8.39 13.27
CA SER A 199 -7.55 8.67 14.57
C SER A 199 -8.91 9.38 14.46
N GLY A 200 -9.21 9.98 13.31
CA GLY A 200 -10.53 10.52 13.02
C GLY A 200 -11.57 9.41 12.76
N SER A 201 -12.84 9.65 13.15
CA SER A 201 -13.93 8.74 12.76
C SER A 201 -14.09 8.71 11.23
N ARG A 202 -14.22 7.51 10.65
CA ARG A 202 -14.28 7.26 9.19
C ARG A 202 -13.09 7.84 8.43
N SER A 203 -11.93 7.98 9.07
CA SER A 203 -10.74 8.51 8.41
C SER A 203 -9.93 7.42 7.69
N VAL A 204 -9.14 7.83 6.70
CA VAL A 204 -8.28 6.93 5.91
C VAL A 204 -6.87 7.49 5.89
N ALA A 205 -5.91 6.74 6.43
CA ALA A 205 -4.48 7.03 6.34
C ALA A 205 -3.78 5.94 5.51
N LEU A 206 -3.20 6.32 4.36
CA LEU A 206 -2.54 5.42 3.44
C LEU A 206 -1.12 5.91 3.12
N GLY A 207 -0.10 5.22 3.63
CA GLY A 207 1.32 5.53 3.43
C GLY A 207 2.12 5.55 4.73
N ASP A 208 3.45 5.47 4.63
CA ASP A 208 4.33 5.53 5.80
C ASP A 208 4.19 6.87 6.56
N GLY A 209 3.80 6.84 7.83
CA GLY A 209 3.55 8.02 8.63
C GLY A 209 2.37 8.90 8.18
N ALA A 210 1.49 8.42 7.28
CA ALA A 210 0.28 9.15 6.91
C ALA A 210 -0.63 9.36 8.14
N ASN A 211 -1.19 10.56 8.31
CA ASN A 211 -1.88 10.98 9.53
C ASN A 211 -3.26 11.61 9.24
N ALA A 212 -4.34 10.86 9.47
CA ALA A 212 -5.71 11.28 9.23
C ALA A 212 -6.48 11.47 10.56
N GLN A 213 -6.44 12.70 11.10
CA GLN A 213 -7.01 13.05 12.42
C GLN A 213 -8.43 13.62 12.33
N GLY A 214 -8.78 14.25 11.21
CA GLY A 214 -10.12 14.79 11.01
C GLY A 214 -11.19 13.72 10.80
N ALA A 215 -12.42 13.97 11.25
CA ALA A 215 -13.54 13.10 10.92
C ALA A 215 -13.80 13.09 9.39
N ASN A 216 -14.03 11.93 8.79
CA ASN A 216 -14.13 11.72 7.34
C ASN A 216 -12.91 12.23 6.55
N SER A 217 -11.74 12.36 7.19
CA SER A 217 -10.54 12.87 6.49
C SER A 217 -9.78 11.74 5.79
N VAL A 218 -9.04 12.08 4.75
CA VAL A 218 -8.25 11.14 3.95
C VAL A 218 -6.84 11.71 3.79
N ALA A 219 -5.83 10.97 4.22
CA ALA A 219 -4.42 11.30 4.03
C ALA A 219 -3.77 10.19 3.18
N ILE A 220 -3.29 10.53 1.98
CA ILE A 220 -2.67 9.57 1.05
C ILE A 220 -1.26 10.04 0.72
N GLY A 221 -0.27 9.20 0.99
CA GLY A 221 1.15 9.42 0.73
C GLY A 221 2.00 9.46 2.00
N PRO A 222 3.31 9.20 1.92
CA PRO A 222 4.19 9.22 3.09
C PRO A 222 4.18 10.60 3.78
N GLY A 223 3.90 10.61 5.08
CA GLY A 223 3.81 11.84 5.89
C GLY A 223 2.65 12.78 5.54
N ALA A 224 1.71 12.39 4.66
CA ALA A 224 0.53 13.19 4.35
C ALA A 224 -0.31 13.41 5.64
N SER A 225 -0.84 14.63 5.83
CA SER A 225 -1.55 14.99 7.07
C SER A 225 -2.89 15.66 6.80
N ALA A 226 -3.98 15.02 7.22
CA ALA A 226 -5.36 15.50 7.08
C ALA A 226 -5.97 15.72 8.47
N THR A 227 -5.81 16.92 9.02
CA THR A 227 -6.16 17.28 10.40
C THR A 227 -7.58 17.84 10.55
N ARG A 228 -8.20 18.27 9.45
CA ARG A 228 -9.54 18.87 9.46
C ARG A 228 -10.60 17.85 9.02
N ALA A 229 -11.82 18.03 9.52
CA ALA A 229 -12.95 17.20 9.08
C ALA A 229 -13.20 17.37 7.57
N ASN A 230 -13.50 16.26 6.90
CA ASN A 230 -13.72 16.16 5.45
C ASN A 230 -12.54 16.63 4.58
N GLN A 231 -11.33 16.76 5.14
CA GLN A 231 -10.14 17.13 4.39
C GLN A 231 -9.57 15.92 3.65
N ILE A 232 -9.22 16.12 2.39
CA ILE A 232 -8.41 15.17 1.62
C ILE A 232 -7.03 15.80 1.44
N ALA A 233 -6.00 15.18 2.03
CA ALA A 233 -4.61 15.54 1.85
C ALA A 233 -3.93 14.48 0.96
N LEU A 234 -3.37 14.92 -0.16
CA LEU A 234 -2.57 14.09 -1.06
C LEU A 234 -1.12 14.54 -0.91
N GLY A 235 -0.24 13.68 -0.41
CA GLY A 235 1.17 13.97 -0.23
C GLY A 235 1.49 15.07 0.79
N THR A 236 2.64 15.70 0.59
CA THR A 236 3.25 16.73 1.45
C THR A 236 3.65 17.95 0.61
N ALA A 237 4.23 18.98 1.24
CA ALA A 237 4.69 20.19 0.55
C ALA A 237 5.76 19.94 -0.53
N THR A 238 6.47 18.81 -0.50
CA THR A 238 7.47 18.43 -1.50
C THR A 238 6.96 17.44 -2.53
N SER A 239 5.69 17.03 -2.44
CA SER A 239 5.09 16.08 -3.37
C SER A 239 4.82 16.73 -4.72
N THR A 240 5.05 15.98 -5.80
CA THR A 240 4.66 16.34 -7.16
C THR A 240 3.39 15.58 -7.54
N TYR A 241 2.51 16.22 -8.30
CA TYR A 241 1.22 15.66 -8.69
C TYR A 241 1.13 15.55 -10.22
N GLN A 242 0.61 14.44 -10.71
CA GLN A 242 0.31 14.26 -12.13
C GLN A 242 -1.09 13.68 -12.29
N ALA A 243 -1.89 14.31 -13.15
CA ALA A 243 -3.23 13.86 -13.51
C ALA A 243 -3.35 13.80 -15.05
N PRO A 244 -2.81 12.74 -15.71
CA PRO A 244 -2.74 12.67 -17.17
C PRO A 244 -4.11 12.78 -17.88
N GLY A 245 -5.19 12.39 -17.20
CA GLY A 245 -6.55 12.42 -17.74
C GLY A 245 -7.14 13.83 -17.93
N LEU A 246 -6.55 14.89 -17.34
CA LEU A 246 -7.11 16.24 -17.38
C LEU A 246 -7.29 16.79 -18.81
N GLY A 247 -6.39 16.45 -19.73
CA GLY A 247 -6.45 16.87 -21.13
C GLY A 247 -7.24 15.95 -22.06
N SER A 248 -7.84 14.87 -21.54
CA SER A 248 -8.57 13.90 -22.37
C SER A 248 -9.92 14.45 -22.85
N ALA A 249 -10.34 14.04 -24.06
CA ALA A 249 -11.66 14.39 -24.58
C ALA A 249 -12.81 13.89 -23.67
N ALA A 250 -12.64 12.73 -23.02
CA ALA A 250 -13.62 12.21 -22.06
C ALA A 250 -13.75 13.11 -20.83
N SER A 251 -12.63 13.62 -20.29
CA SER A 251 -12.63 14.58 -19.17
C SER A 251 -13.30 15.90 -19.58
N ALA A 252 -12.99 16.41 -20.77
CA ALA A 252 -13.62 17.62 -21.30
C ALA A 252 -15.13 17.44 -21.51
N ALA A 253 -15.57 16.31 -22.07
CA ALA A 253 -16.99 16.02 -22.30
C ALA A 253 -17.79 15.81 -21.00
N ALA A 254 -17.12 15.44 -19.90
CA ALA A 254 -17.76 15.33 -18.59
C ALA A 254 -17.97 16.68 -17.89
N GLN A 255 -17.33 17.75 -18.37
CA GLN A 255 -17.57 19.10 -17.83
C GLN A 255 -18.99 19.56 -18.20
N SER A 256 -19.67 20.18 -17.25
CA SER A 256 -21.01 20.74 -17.44
C SER A 256 -21.11 22.10 -16.75
N GLY A 257 -21.94 22.99 -17.31
CA GLY A 257 -22.04 24.37 -16.84
C GLY A 257 -20.79 25.21 -17.12
N PRO A 258 -20.68 26.40 -16.51
CA PRO A 258 -19.51 27.26 -16.65
C PRO A 258 -18.25 26.61 -16.06
N THR A 259 -17.15 26.71 -16.79
CA THR A 259 -15.83 26.26 -16.31
C THR A 259 -15.12 27.38 -15.56
N HIS A 260 -14.31 27.03 -14.55
CA HIS A 260 -13.51 27.95 -13.76
C HIS A 260 -12.03 27.54 -13.75
N PHE A 261 -11.14 28.47 -13.44
CA PHE A 261 -9.76 28.11 -13.11
C PHE A 261 -9.71 27.56 -11.68
N VAL A 262 -8.87 26.56 -11.47
CA VAL A 262 -8.54 26.10 -10.12
C VAL A 262 -7.43 27.00 -9.58
N THR A 263 -7.62 27.48 -8.37
CA THR A 263 -6.65 28.26 -7.60
C THR A 263 -6.15 27.44 -6.42
N GLY A 264 -4.95 27.75 -5.96
CA GLY A 264 -4.35 27.14 -4.76
C GLY A 264 -3.72 28.20 -3.88
N ASP A 265 -3.65 27.94 -2.57
CA ASP A 265 -2.86 28.72 -1.62
C ASP A 265 -1.55 28.00 -1.22
N SER A 266 -0.76 28.62 -0.35
CA SER A 266 0.51 28.04 0.13
C SER A 266 0.34 26.79 1.00
N ALA A 267 -0.86 26.54 1.51
CA ALA A 267 -1.20 25.35 2.28
C ALA A 267 -1.78 24.23 1.40
N GLY A 268 -1.91 24.45 0.09
CA GLY A 268 -2.47 23.49 -0.87
C GLY A 268 -3.99 23.41 -0.87
N ASN A 269 -4.70 24.37 -0.25
CA ASN A 269 -6.17 24.41 -0.36
C ASN A 269 -6.56 24.82 -1.77
N LEU A 270 -7.47 24.07 -2.39
CA LEU A 270 -7.96 24.34 -3.74
C LEU A 270 -9.35 24.99 -3.71
N ALA A 271 -9.56 25.96 -4.60
CA ALA A 271 -10.84 26.61 -4.81
C ALA A 271 -11.00 27.03 -6.27
N TYR A 272 -12.23 27.25 -6.73
CA TYR A 272 -12.47 27.88 -8.02
C TYR A 272 -12.26 29.38 -7.95
N SER A 273 -11.67 29.95 -9.00
CA SER A 273 -11.65 31.40 -9.20
C SER A 273 -13.07 31.93 -9.43
N SER A 274 -13.31 33.17 -9.01
CA SER A 274 -14.57 33.89 -9.26
C SER A 274 -14.75 34.31 -10.73
N PHE A 275 -13.73 34.14 -11.57
CA PHE A 275 -13.74 34.36 -13.01
C PHE A 275 -13.34 33.07 -13.75
N GLY A 276 -13.69 32.94 -15.03
CA GLY A 276 -13.43 31.76 -15.85
C GLY A 276 -13.00 32.07 -17.29
N PRO A 277 -12.84 31.03 -18.13
CA PRO A 277 -12.45 31.20 -19.53
C PRO A 277 -13.35 32.14 -20.34
N SER A 278 -14.66 32.17 -20.09
CA SER A 278 -15.60 33.08 -20.77
C SER A 278 -15.34 34.56 -20.46
N ASP A 279 -14.82 34.89 -19.29
CA ASP A 279 -14.45 36.27 -18.94
C ASP A 279 -13.23 36.72 -19.74
N ILE A 280 -12.32 35.80 -20.08
CA ILE A 280 -11.18 36.04 -20.97
C ILE A 280 -11.68 36.30 -22.39
N ASP A 281 -12.64 35.52 -22.89
CA ASP A 281 -13.24 35.73 -24.21
C ASP A 281 -13.93 37.10 -24.29
N ALA A 282 -14.65 37.50 -23.23
CA ALA A 282 -15.26 38.82 -23.14
C ALA A 282 -14.22 39.95 -23.13
N LEU A 283 -13.10 39.76 -22.42
CA LEU A 283 -12.00 40.72 -22.43
C LEU A 283 -11.34 40.82 -23.81
N GLN A 284 -11.15 39.69 -24.50
CA GLN A 284 -10.63 39.66 -25.86
C GLN A 284 -11.54 40.42 -26.84
N ALA A 285 -12.85 40.24 -26.73
CA ALA A 285 -13.82 41.00 -27.54
C ALA A 285 -13.76 42.52 -27.28
N ARG A 286 -13.60 42.92 -26.01
CA ARG A 286 -13.42 44.33 -25.63
C ARG A 286 -12.12 44.91 -26.19
N THR A 287 -11.02 44.15 -26.13
CA THR A 287 -9.73 44.56 -26.72
C THR A 287 -9.85 44.72 -28.23
N GLY A 288 -10.49 43.78 -28.95
CA GLY A 288 -10.72 43.91 -30.38
C GLY A 288 -11.58 45.13 -30.74
N THR A 289 -12.55 45.47 -29.90
CA THR A 289 -13.35 46.71 -30.07
C THR A 289 -12.49 47.96 -29.89
N LEU A 290 -11.65 47.99 -28.85
CA LEU A 290 -10.76 49.11 -28.58
C LEU A 290 -9.73 49.30 -29.71
N GLU A 291 -9.15 48.21 -30.21
CA GLU A 291 -8.23 48.22 -31.35
C GLU A 291 -8.90 48.81 -32.61
N GLY A 292 -10.16 48.42 -32.88
CA GLY A 292 -10.96 48.98 -33.97
C GLY A 292 -11.19 50.49 -33.83
N GLN A 293 -11.49 50.96 -32.62
CA GLN A 293 -11.67 52.38 -32.31
C GLN A 293 -10.38 53.19 -32.48
N VAL A 294 -9.24 52.65 -32.06
CA VAL A 294 -7.92 53.28 -32.28
C VAL A 294 -7.60 53.41 -33.78
N GLY A 295 -7.94 52.39 -34.57
CA GLY A 295 -7.80 52.43 -36.02
C GLY A 295 -8.68 53.50 -36.68
N LEU A 296 -9.90 53.69 -36.20
CA LEU A 296 -10.78 54.79 -36.65
C LEU A 296 -10.22 56.16 -36.28
N LEU A 297 -9.80 56.34 -35.01
CA LEU A 297 -9.19 57.58 -34.55
C LEU A 297 -7.96 57.95 -35.38
N THR A 298 -7.12 56.97 -35.73
CA THR A 298 -5.96 57.19 -36.59
C THR A 298 -6.35 57.71 -37.97
N ARG A 299 -7.46 57.21 -38.54
CA ARG A 299 -7.99 57.73 -39.82
C ARG A 299 -8.56 59.13 -39.68
N ASP A 300 -9.27 59.42 -38.60
CA ASP A 300 -9.83 60.75 -38.37
C ASP A 300 -8.72 61.79 -38.12
N ILE A 301 -7.63 61.43 -37.45
CA ILE A 301 -6.43 62.26 -37.34
C ILE A 301 -5.86 62.59 -38.73
N ARG A 302 -5.74 61.60 -39.63
CA ARG A 302 -5.32 61.87 -41.02
C ARG A 302 -6.29 62.79 -41.75
N ARG A 303 -7.61 62.60 -41.60
CA ARG A 303 -8.63 63.50 -42.16
C ARG A 303 -8.48 64.93 -41.64
N SER A 304 -8.18 65.09 -40.35
CA SER A 304 -7.89 66.38 -39.76
C SER A 304 -6.64 67.02 -40.36
N TYR A 305 -5.56 66.25 -40.57
CA TYR A 305 -4.36 66.75 -41.26
C TYR A 305 -4.67 67.21 -42.69
N GLY A 306 -5.46 66.44 -43.44
CA GLY A 306 -5.96 66.85 -44.76
C GLY A 306 -6.83 68.12 -44.71
N GLY A 307 -7.66 68.27 -43.67
CA GLY A 307 -8.46 69.47 -43.44
C GLY A 307 -7.60 70.72 -43.16
N VAL A 308 -6.55 70.57 -42.36
CA VAL A 308 -5.58 71.65 -42.10
C VAL A 308 -4.81 72.00 -43.38
N ALA A 309 -4.34 71.01 -44.14
CA ALA A 309 -3.70 71.25 -45.44
C ALA A 309 -4.64 72.02 -46.39
N THR A 310 -5.92 71.67 -46.41
CA THR A 310 -6.96 72.34 -47.21
C THR A 310 -7.15 73.79 -46.79
N ALA A 311 -7.18 74.07 -45.48
CA ALA A 311 -7.28 75.42 -44.96
C ALA A 311 -6.04 76.27 -45.31
N ILE A 312 -4.84 75.68 -45.25
CA ILE A 312 -3.59 76.35 -45.67
C ILE A 312 -3.64 76.67 -47.18
N ALA A 313 -4.09 75.72 -48.02
CA ALA A 313 -4.20 75.94 -49.47
C ALA A 313 -5.15 77.10 -49.80
N LEU A 314 -6.28 77.24 -49.09
CA LEU A 314 -7.23 78.34 -49.29
C LEU A 314 -6.65 79.74 -48.99
N GLY A 315 -5.50 79.85 -48.33
CA GLY A 315 -4.90 81.12 -47.95
C GLY A 315 -4.53 82.01 -49.15
N GLY A 316 -4.81 83.31 -49.04
CA GLY A 316 -4.25 84.36 -49.90
C GLY A 316 -4.68 84.32 -51.37
N THR A 317 -5.69 85.13 -51.71
CA THR A 317 -6.00 85.51 -53.10
C THR A 317 -5.76 86.99 -53.25
N LEU A 318 -4.73 87.38 -53.99
CA LEU A 318 -4.45 88.79 -54.28
C LEU A 318 -5.22 89.21 -55.54
N LEU A 319 -5.85 90.39 -55.51
CA LEU A 319 -6.33 91.06 -56.71
C LEU A 319 -5.19 91.96 -57.23
N PRO A 320 -4.61 91.69 -58.42
CA PRO A 320 -3.63 92.60 -59.00
C PRO A 320 -4.24 93.99 -59.23
N PRO A 321 -3.44 95.08 -59.12
CA PRO A 321 -3.88 96.41 -59.49
C PRO A 321 -4.50 96.42 -60.90
N ASP A 322 -5.54 97.24 -61.10
CA ASP A 322 -6.28 97.41 -62.36
C ASP A 322 -7.10 96.21 -62.87
N SER A 323 -7.16 95.10 -62.11
CA SER A 323 -7.99 93.93 -62.45
C SER A 323 -9.34 93.95 -61.74
N ARG A 324 -10.41 93.49 -62.41
CA ARG A 324 -11.76 93.33 -61.81
C ARG A 324 -12.00 91.95 -61.21
N LEU A 325 -11.25 90.95 -61.66
CA LEU A 325 -11.33 89.56 -61.24
C LEU A 325 -9.91 88.98 -61.22
N ALA A 326 -9.57 88.23 -60.18
CA ALA A 326 -8.38 87.40 -60.15
C ALA A 326 -8.74 85.99 -59.69
N ILE A 327 -8.03 85.00 -60.22
CA ILE A 327 -8.13 83.59 -59.85
C ILE A 327 -6.74 83.12 -59.43
N SER A 328 -6.65 82.41 -58.31
CA SER A 328 -5.42 81.85 -57.77
C SER A 328 -5.55 80.34 -57.59
N PHE A 329 -4.46 79.65 -57.86
CA PHE A 329 -4.30 78.22 -57.62
C PHE A 329 -3.19 78.03 -56.60
N ASN A 330 -3.51 77.33 -55.51
CA ASN A 330 -2.55 77.10 -54.44
C ASN A 330 -2.40 75.60 -54.18
N LEU A 331 -1.20 75.23 -53.73
CA LEU A 331 -0.87 73.91 -53.23
C LEU A 331 -0.36 74.04 -51.80
N ALA A 332 -0.70 73.09 -50.94
CA ALA A 332 -0.25 73.03 -49.56
C ALA A 332 0.16 71.61 -49.17
N ASN A 333 1.04 71.50 -48.17
CA ASN A 333 1.42 70.25 -47.54
C ASN A 333 1.41 70.44 -46.02
N PHE A 334 0.78 69.52 -45.30
CA PHE A 334 0.80 69.50 -43.84
C PHE A 334 0.94 68.07 -43.32
N ARG A 335 2.03 67.80 -42.60
CA ARG A 335 2.34 66.49 -41.99
C ARG A 335 2.22 65.31 -42.98
N GLY A 336 2.57 65.53 -44.24
CA GLY A 336 2.55 64.50 -45.29
C GLY A 336 1.25 64.46 -46.12
N GLU A 337 0.19 65.15 -45.70
CA GLU A 337 -1.03 65.29 -46.49
C GLU A 337 -0.95 66.52 -47.39
N GLN A 338 -1.27 66.35 -48.67
CA GLN A 338 -1.22 67.41 -49.68
C GLN A 338 -2.61 67.94 -49.98
N ALA A 339 -2.73 69.24 -50.22
CA ALA A 339 -3.97 69.90 -50.60
C ALA A 339 -3.80 70.90 -51.74
N PHE A 340 -4.91 71.16 -52.42
CA PHE A 340 -5.01 72.12 -53.51
C PHE A 340 -6.23 73.02 -53.31
N SER A 341 -6.17 74.24 -53.83
CA SER A 341 -7.32 75.13 -53.87
C SER A 341 -7.40 75.93 -55.14
N VAL A 342 -8.63 76.29 -55.50
CA VAL A 342 -8.92 77.34 -56.47
C VAL A 342 -9.74 78.40 -55.77
N ALA A 343 -9.28 79.64 -55.83
CA ALA A 343 -9.96 80.75 -55.19
C ALA A 343 -9.95 81.98 -56.10
N GLY A 344 -11.03 82.74 -56.08
CA GLY A 344 -11.19 83.95 -56.86
C GLY A 344 -11.53 85.14 -55.98
N VAL A 345 -11.09 86.32 -56.40
CA VAL A 345 -11.48 87.59 -55.81
C VAL A 345 -12.03 88.51 -56.91
N VAL A 346 -13.18 89.10 -56.66
CA VAL A 346 -13.87 90.02 -57.54
C VAL A 346 -14.00 91.39 -56.86
N LYS A 347 -13.67 92.45 -57.59
CA LYS A 347 -13.86 93.83 -57.14
C LYS A 347 -15.31 94.23 -57.37
N LEU A 348 -16.04 94.51 -56.30
CA LEU A 348 -17.45 94.95 -56.37
C LEU A 348 -17.56 96.47 -56.50
N SER A 349 -16.68 97.21 -55.81
CA SER A 349 -16.50 98.66 -55.91
C SER A 349 -15.06 99.04 -55.56
N ASP A 350 -14.69 100.32 -55.59
CA ASP A 350 -13.33 100.77 -55.21
C ASP A 350 -12.97 100.45 -53.76
N HIS A 351 -13.97 100.26 -52.91
CA HIS A 351 -13.82 100.04 -51.47
C HIS A 351 -14.35 98.68 -51.01
N ALA A 352 -14.84 97.82 -51.91
CA ALA A 352 -15.41 96.52 -51.56
C ALA A 352 -15.00 95.39 -52.51
N TYR A 353 -14.55 94.28 -51.92
CA TYR A 353 -14.07 93.09 -52.62
C TYR A 353 -14.77 91.85 -52.07
N ALA A 354 -15.22 90.96 -52.95
CA ALA A 354 -15.69 89.64 -52.54
C ALA A 354 -14.66 88.60 -52.97
N ASN A 355 -14.34 87.65 -52.10
CA ASN A 355 -13.49 86.52 -52.40
C ASN A 355 -14.18 85.22 -52.02
N GLY A 356 -13.84 84.16 -52.73
CA GLY A 356 -14.30 82.82 -52.40
C GLY A 356 -13.44 81.78 -53.05
N GLY A 357 -13.46 80.58 -52.50
CA GLY A 357 -12.67 79.49 -53.06
C GLY A 357 -13.11 78.14 -52.52
N PHE A 358 -12.73 77.11 -53.26
CA PHE A 358 -12.91 75.72 -52.89
C PHE A 358 -11.54 75.04 -52.87
N ALA A 359 -11.40 74.08 -51.98
CA ALA A 359 -10.18 73.33 -51.79
C ALA A 359 -10.48 71.89 -51.41
N GLY A 360 -9.53 71.03 -51.73
CA GLY A 360 -9.55 69.63 -51.35
C GLY A 360 -8.15 69.15 -51.01
N SER A 361 -8.07 68.06 -50.27
CA SER A 361 -6.82 67.37 -50.02
C SER A 361 -6.83 65.95 -50.57
N THR A 362 -5.64 65.38 -50.57
CA THR A 362 -5.36 63.97 -50.86
C THR A 362 -6.04 63.01 -49.88
N VAL A 363 -6.55 63.50 -48.74
CA VAL A 363 -7.34 62.72 -47.78
C VAL A 363 -8.83 62.78 -48.11
N LYS A 364 -9.44 61.60 -48.23
CA LYS A 364 -10.88 61.45 -48.51
C LYS A 364 -11.73 62.11 -47.42
N GLY A 365 -12.64 63.00 -47.85
CA GLY A 365 -13.57 63.71 -46.96
C GLY A 365 -13.04 65.04 -46.43
N SER A 366 -11.86 65.48 -46.88
CA SER A 366 -11.22 66.72 -46.46
C SER A 366 -11.30 67.76 -47.60
N THR A 367 -12.51 68.25 -47.85
CA THR A 367 -12.80 69.37 -48.76
C THR A 367 -13.35 70.55 -47.98
N GLY A 368 -13.02 71.76 -48.37
CA GLY A 368 -13.47 72.98 -47.70
C GLY A 368 -13.70 74.10 -48.70
N SER A 369 -14.55 75.04 -48.33
CA SER A 369 -14.77 76.26 -49.09
C SER A 369 -14.75 77.46 -48.17
N ARG A 370 -14.34 78.62 -48.68
CA ARG A 370 -14.46 79.90 -47.97
C ARG A 370 -15.13 80.92 -48.87
N ILE A 371 -15.89 81.83 -48.27
CA ILE A 371 -16.43 83.02 -48.90
C ILE A 371 -16.19 84.16 -47.91
N GLY A 372 -15.72 85.30 -48.40
CA GLY A 372 -15.46 86.48 -47.59
C GLY A 372 -15.72 87.75 -48.39
N VAL A 373 -16.07 88.81 -47.68
CA VAL A 373 -16.16 90.16 -48.24
C VAL A 373 -15.23 91.05 -47.42
N THR A 374 -14.43 91.85 -48.10
CA THR A 374 -13.46 92.77 -47.50
C THR A 374 -13.82 94.18 -47.91
N PHE A 375 -13.89 95.08 -46.92
CA PHE A 375 -14.08 96.51 -47.13
C PHE A 375 -12.76 97.22 -46.81
N GLY A 376 -12.36 98.16 -47.66
CA GLY A 376 -11.22 99.06 -47.42
C GLY A 376 -11.72 100.50 -47.42
N TRP A 377 -11.20 101.34 -46.55
CA TRP A 377 -11.52 102.76 -46.43
C TRP A 377 -10.24 103.58 -46.34
#